data_AF-A0A3M1J3T6-F1
#
_entry.id   AF-A0A3M1J3T6-F1
#
_cell.length_a   1.000
_cell.length_b   1.000
_cell.length_c   1.000
_cell.angle_alpha   90.00
_cell.angle_beta   90.00
_cell.angle_gamma   90.00
#
_symmetry.space_group_name_H-M   'P 1'
#
loop_
_entity.id
_entity.type
_entity.pdbx_description
1 polymer ?
#
loop_
_entity_poly.entity_id
_entity_poly.type
_entity_poly.pdbx_seq_one_letter_code
_entity_poly.pdbx_strand_id
1 'polypeptide(L)'
;MKISELAEETADALRNAGEAALRITTPSIRLGVTGLARAGKTVFITSLVQNLLAGGRLPFLDAAAQGRILRAYLEPQPDDTVPRFDFEAHLQALKSEPPDWPESTRWLSQLRLTIEFRPQGLLDRLTGRNRLHVDIVDYPGEWLLDLPLLHLTYAEWSQRAVGHARGMKRRIPEAARWLAFMEKIVPDEAAAEARVVEAAKLFKAYLHAARDDERTLSTQPPGRFLMPGDLEGAPALTFCPLLLAADGRAVRRSYREMMERRFESYKAQVVKPFFRDHFARLDRQIVLVDALAAVNGGRTALDELKQAMTEILRAFRP
;
A
#
# COMPACT_ATOMS: atom_id res chain seq x y z
N MET A 1 9.39 -8.01 48.64
CA MET A 1 10.05 -8.14 47.32
C MET A 1 11.21 -9.11 47.51
N LYS A 2 11.13 -10.31 46.91
CA LYS A 2 12.09 -11.38 47.18
C LYS A 2 13.33 -11.16 46.30
N ILE A 3 14.52 -11.35 46.86
CA ILE A 3 15.82 -11.17 46.19
C ILE A 3 15.93 -12.01 44.89
N SER A 4 15.14 -13.07 44.76
CA SER A 4 15.04 -13.89 43.54
C SER A 4 14.40 -13.16 42.36
N GLU A 5 13.39 -12.31 42.58
CA GLU A 5 12.68 -11.59 41.51
C GLU A 5 13.59 -10.52 40.88
N LEU A 6 14.39 -9.81 41.69
CA LEU A 6 15.37 -8.85 41.20
C LEU A 6 16.49 -9.51 40.38
N ALA A 7 16.89 -10.73 40.74
CA ALA A 7 17.95 -11.47 40.06
C ALA A 7 17.49 -12.03 38.70
N GLU A 8 16.22 -12.47 38.60
CA GLU A 8 15.61 -12.85 37.33
C GLU A 8 15.40 -11.63 36.42
N GLU A 9 14.88 -10.50 36.94
CA GLU A 9 14.73 -9.27 36.15
C GLU A 9 16.07 -8.75 35.61
N THR A 10 17.15 -8.83 36.40
CA THR A 10 18.48 -8.42 35.93
C THR A 10 19.09 -9.40 34.94
N ALA A 11 18.85 -10.72 35.11
CA ALA A 11 19.31 -11.73 34.15
C ALA A 11 18.58 -11.61 32.81
N ASP A 12 17.28 -11.32 32.83
CA ASP A 12 16.46 -11.12 31.64
C ASP A 12 16.79 -9.78 30.96
N ALA A 13 17.02 -8.71 31.73
CA ALA A 13 17.49 -7.44 31.20
C ALA A 13 18.88 -7.56 30.54
N LEU A 14 19.79 -8.36 31.11
CA LEU A 14 21.12 -8.62 30.54
C LEU A 14 21.06 -9.51 29.30
N ARG A 15 20.18 -10.52 29.26
CA ARG A 15 19.93 -11.33 28.04
C ARG A 15 19.30 -10.49 26.94
N ASN A 16 18.30 -9.69 27.26
CA ASN A 16 17.65 -8.77 26.32
C ASN A 16 18.62 -7.69 25.82
N ALA A 17 19.54 -7.21 26.66
CA ALA A 17 20.60 -6.30 26.25
C ALA A 17 21.65 -7.00 25.37
N GLY A 18 21.96 -8.28 25.61
CA GLY A 18 22.84 -9.08 24.77
C GLY A 18 22.24 -9.40 23.40
N GLU A 19 20.95 -9.73 23.34
CA GLU A 19 20.20 -9.89 22.09
C GLU A 19 19.99 -8.55 21.37
N ALA A 20 19.77 -7.45 22.09
CA ALA A 20 19.73 -6.11 21.53
C ALA A 20 21.10 -5.65 21.00
N ALA A 21 22.21 -6.02 21.66
CA ALA A 21 23.57 -5.74 21.19
C ALA A 21 23.93 -6.56 19.94
N LEU A 22 23.43 -7.80 19.83
CA LEU A 22 23.53 -8.61 18.60
C LEU A 22 22.63 -8.08 17.47
N ARG A 23 21.51 -7.43 17.80
CA ARG A 23 20.63 -6.73 16.84
C ARG A 23 21.25 -5.44 16.26
N ILE A 24 22.36 -4.94 16.81
CA ILE A 24 22.99 -3.66 16.38
C ILE A 24 24.05 -3.84 15.26
N THR A 25 24.47 -5.06 14.90
CA THR A 25 25.59 -5.25 13.95
C THR A 25 25.21 -5.77 12.56
N THR A 26 23.99 -6.27 12.36
CA THR A 26 23.57 -6.78 11.06
C THR A 26 22.89 -5.68 10.24
N PRO A 27 23.42 -5.29 9.06
CA PRO A 27 22.77 -4.30 8.21
C PRO A 27 21.38 -4.78 7.78
N SER A 28 20.44 -3.85 7.70
CA SER A 28 19.08 -4.09 7.19
C SER A 28 18.77 -3.18 6.01
N ILE A 29 18.05 -3.72 5.02
CA ILE A 29 17.45 -2.94 3.92
C ILE A 29 15.95 -3.16 3.97
N ARG A 30 15.19 -2.07 4.02
CA ARG A 30 13.73 -2.09 3.95
C ARG A 30 13.27 -1.90 2.51
N LEU A 31 12.76 -2.97 1.92
CA LEU A 31 12.31 -3.04 0.53
C LEU A 31 10.79 -2.94 0.47
N GLY A 32 10.27 -1.81 0.01
CA GLY A 32 8.86 -1.66 -0.30
C GLY A 32 8.51 -2.38 -1.59
N VAL A 33 7.45 -3.17 -1.57
CA VAL A 33 6.90 -3.80 -2.77
C VAL A 33 5.44 -3.40 -2.88
N THR A 34 5.10 -2.85 -4.03
CA THR A 34 3.75 -2.40 -4.35
C THR A 34 3.44 -2.67 -5.82
N GLY A 35 2.19 -2.50 -6.23
CA GLY A 35 1.81 -2.67 -7.62
C GLY A 35 0.41 -2.16 -7.91
N LEU A 36 0.23 -1.59 -9.09
CA LEU A 36 -1.08 -1.15 -9.58
C LEU A 36 -1.87 -2.35 -10.11
N ALA A 37 -3.19 -2.35 -9.93
CA ALA A 37 -4.13 -3.20 -10.65
C ALA A 37 -3.71 -4.68 -10.81
N ARG A 38 -3.67 -5.44 -9.70
CA ARG A 38 -3.40 -6.90 -9.72
C ARG A 38 -2.06 -7.30 -10.38
N ALA A 39 -1.03 -6.47 -10.31
CA ALA A 39 0.29 -6.71 -10.92
C ALA A 39 1.11 -7.90 -10.37
N GLY A 40 0.51 -8.86 -9.67
CA GLY A 40 1.19 -10.10 -9.25
C GLY A 40 2.15 -9.94 -8.07
N LYS A 41 1.93 -8.95 -7.21
CA LYS A 41 2.79 -8.64 -6.05
C LYS A 41 2.99 -9.80 -5.09
N THR A 42 1.90 -10.46 -4.67
CA THR A 42 1.97 -11.63 -3.78
C THR A 42 2.82 -12.75 -4.40
N VAL A 43 2.63 -13.00 -5.70
CA VAL A 43 3.38 -14.00 -6.47
C VAL A 43 4.85 -13.63 -6.59
N PHE A 44 5.15 -12.36 -6.88
CA PHE A 44 6.52 -11.85 -6.97
C PHE A 44 7.28 -12.04 -5.66
N ILE A 45 6.71 -11.60 -4.53
CA ILE A 45 7.35 -11.72 -3.22
C ILE A 45 7.55 -13.20 -2.87
N THR A 46 6.52 -14.03 -3.04
CA THR A 46 6.59 -15.46 -2.75
C THR A 46 7.68 -16.15 -3.58
N SER A 47 7.74 -15.86 -4.89
CA SER A 47 8.76 -16.42 -5.79
C SER A 47 10.16 -15.95 -5.43
N LEU A 48 10.36 -14.66 -5.13
CA LEU A 48 11.64 -14.09 -4.73
C LEU A 48 12.15 -14.76 -3.45
N VAL A 49 11.30 -14.84 -2.42
CA VAL A 49 11.64 -15.46 -1.13
C VAL A 49 11.94 -16.95 -1.33
N GLN A 50 11.08 -17.69 -2.04
CA GLN A 50 11.28 -19.11 -2.29
C GLN A 50 12.60 -19.40 -3.04
N ASN A 51 12.95 -18.59 -4.04
CA ASN A 51 14.21 -18.76 -4.77
C ASN A 51 15.43 -18.52 -3.88
N LEU A 52 15.37 -17.56 -2.95
CA LEU A 52 16.47 -17.30 -2.03
C LEU A 52 16.58 -18.41 -0.96
N LEU A 53 15.46 -18.87 -0.41
CA LEU A 53 15.42 -19.94 0.59
C LEU A 53 15.90 -21.29 0.02
N ALA A 54 15.43 -21.65 -1.19
CA ALA A 54 15.74 -22.93 -1.81
C ALA A 54 17.09 -22.97 -2.55
N GLY A 55 17.85 -21.87 -2.57
CA GLY A 55 19.10 -21.80 -3.33
C GLY A 55 18.87 -21.89 -4.85
N GLY A 56 17.82 -21.23 -5.34
CA GLY A 56 17.49 -21.17 -6.76
C GLY A 56 18.62 -20.59 -7.62
N ARG A 57 18.57 -20.86 -8.93
CA ARG A 57 19.56 -20.34 -9.88
C ARG A 57 19.31 -18.86 -10.14
N LEU A 58 20.12 -18.00 -9.51
CA LEU A 58 20.03 -16.55 -9.61
C LEU A 58 21.28 -15.97 -10.32
N PRO A 59 21.47 -16.19 -11.64
CA PRO A 59 22.70 -15.81 -12.35
C PRO A 59 22.91 -14.30 -12.47
N PHE A 60 21.84 -13.51 -12.33
CA PHE A 60 21.90 -12.04 -12.37
C PHE A 60 22.00 -11.40 -10.97
N LEU A 61 22.11 -12.22 -9.93
CA LEU A 61 22.44 -11.76 -8.58
C LEU A 61 23.91 -12.12 -8.30
N ASP A 62 24.81 -11.14 -8.39
CA ASP A 62 26.26 -11.36 -8.32
C ASP A 62 26.71 -12.24 -7.14
N ALA A 63 26.11 -12.05 -5.97
CA ALA A 63 26.42 -12.86 -4.79
C ALA A 63 26.03 -14.33 -4.96
N ALA A 64 24.91 -14.61 -5.63
CA ALA A 64 24.48 -15.98 -5.91
C ALA A 64 25.28 -16.58 -7.08
N ALA A 65 25.49 -15.81 -8.16
CA ALA A 65 26.25 -16.22 -9.33
C ALA A 65 27.70 -16.61 -9.00
N GLN A 66 28.32 -15.93 -8.03
CA GLN A 66 29.65 -16.23 -7.52
C GLN A 66 29.66 -17.30 -6.42
N GLY A 67 28.52 -17.94 -6.13
CA GLY A 67 28.39 -18.96 -5.08
C GLY A 67 28.68 -18.44 -3.67
N ARG A 68 28.51 -17.13 -3.42
CA ARG A 68 28.83 -16.50 -2.13
C ARG A 68 27.68 -16.55 -1.13
N ILE A 69 26.44 -16.68 -1.57
CA ILE A 69 25.31 -16.87 -0.64
C ILE A 69 25.49 -18.24 0.03
N LEU A 70 25.56 -18.22 1.37
CA LEU A 70 25.73 -19.40 2.21
C LEU A 70 24.38 -20.03 2.52
N ARG A 71 23.42 -19.21 2.95
CA ARG A 71 22.03 -19.60 3.20
C ARG A 71 21.14 -18.37 3.27
N ALA A 72 19.85 -18.57 3.05
CA ALA A 72 18.81 -17.60 3.38
C ALA A 72 17.74 -18.28 4.24
N TYR A 73 17.19 -17.56 5.21
CA TYR A 73 16.14 -18.05 6.10
C TYR A 73 15.25 -16.90 6.56
N LEU A 74 14.02 -17.23 6.98
CA LEU A 74 13.11 -16.26 7.56
C LEU A 74 13.43 -16.06 9.04
N GLU A 75 13.45 -14.81 9.48
CA GLU A 75 13.55 -14.44 10.89
C GLU A 75 12.28 -13.70 11.33
N PRO A 76 12.02 -13.61 12.64
CA PRO A 76 10.98 -12.73 13.17
C PRO A 76 11.15 -11.30 12.64
N GLN A 77 10.05 -10.70 12.22
CA GLN A 77 10.03 -9.32 11.76
C GLN A 77 10.29 -8.34 12.92
N PRO A 78 10.80 -7.13 12.64
CA PRO A 78 11.15 -6.15 13.66
C PRO A 78 9.95 -5.39 14.26
N ASP A 79 8.80 -5.40 13.59
CA ASP A 79 7.64 -4.58 13.94
C ASP A 79 6.43 -5.48 14.20
N ASP A 80 6.09 -5.69 15.47
CA ASP A 80 4.99 -6.56 15.90
C ASP A 80 3.61 -5.91 15.70
N THR A 81 3.55 -4.64 15.29
CA THR A 81 2.28 -3.95 14.98
C THR A 81 1.83 -4.19 13.54
N VAL A 82 2.73 -4.71 12.70
CA VAL A 82 2.47 -5.00 11.30
C VAL A 82 2.16 -6.49 11.12
N PRO A 83 1.11 -6.88 10.39
CA PRO A 83 0.88 -8.29 10.04
C PRO A 83 2.08 -8.92 9.32
N ARG A 84 2.37 -10.19 9.60
CA ARG A 84 3.37 -10.97 8.85
C ARG A 84 2.83 -11.33 7.47
N PHE A 85 3.68 -11.23 6.44
CA PHE A 85 3.37 -11.77 5.12
C PHE A 85 3.27 -13.29 5.20
N ASP A 86 2.13 -13.85 4.82
CA ASP A 86 1.83 -15.28 4.92
C ASP A 86 2.50 -16.09 3.78
N PHE A 87 3.83 -16.10 3.80
CA PHE A 87 4.65 -16.77 2.81
C PHE A 87 4.28 -18.25 2.67
N GLU A 88 4.06 -18.93 3.79
CA GLU A 88 3.76 -20.35 3.80
C GLU A 88 2.42 -20.65 3.09
N ALA A 89 1.33 -19.93 3.41
CA ALA A 89 0.06 -20.14 2.74
C ALA A 89 0.12 -19.81 1.25
N HIS A 90 0.78 -18.70 0.88
CA HIS A 90 0.93 -18.32 -0.53
C HIS A 90 1.74 -19.36 -1.33
N LEU A 91 2.79 -19.92 -0.73
CA LEU A 91 3.57 -20.99 -1.35
C LEU A 91 2.75 -22.28 -1.51
N GLN A 92 1.90 -22.61 -0.52
CA GLN A 92 1.03 -23.78 -0.61
C GLN A 92 -0.03 -23.62 -1.70
N ALA A 93 -0.64 -22.45 -1.86
CA ALA A 93 -1.58 -22.17 -2.95
C ALA A 93 -0.93 -22.39 -4.32
N LEU A 94 0.30 -21.93 -4.52
CA LEU A 94 1.02 -22.16 -5.78
C LEU A 94 1.41 -23.62 -6.01
N LYS A 95 1.43 -24.45 -4.97
CA LYS A 95 1.80 -25.88 -5.01
C LYS A 95 0.59 -26.81 -4.92
N SER A 96 -0.63 -26.29 -4.78
CA SER A 96 -1.83 -27.11 -4.67
C SER A 96 -2.13 -27.86 -5.95
N GLU A 97 -3.04 -28.83 -5.87
CA GLU A 97 -3.55 -29.58 -7.02
C GLU A 97 -5.09 -29.41 -7.09
N PRO A 98 -5.63 -28.61 -8.04
CA PRO A 98 -4.91 -27.78 -9.01
C PRO A 98 -4.19 -26.59 -8.34
N PRO A 99 -3.13 -26.04 -8.96
CA PRO A 99 -2.43 -24.86 -8.43
C PRO A 99 -3.35 -23.64 -8.51
N ASP A 100 -3.30 -22.79 -7.48
CA ASP A 100 -4.10 -21.58 -7.41
C ASP A 100 -3.23 -20.33 -7.17
N TRP A 101 -3.72 -19.19 -7.65
CA TRP A 101 -3.06 -17.92 -7.41
C TRP A 101 -3.34 -17.44 -5.98
N PRO A 102 -2.30 -17.05 -5.22
CA PRO A 102 -2.49 -16.50 -3.88
C PRO A 102 -3.43 -15.30 -3.86
N GLU A 103 -4.18 -15.14 -2.78
CA GLU A 103 -5.05 -13.97 -2.62
C GLU A 103 -4.26 -12.64 -2.71
N SER A 104 -4.91 -11.63 -3.26
CA SER A 104 -4.33 -10.29 -3.33
C SER A 104 -4.22 -9.68 -1.95
N THR A 105 -3.08 -9.05 -1.67
CA THR A 105 -2.81 -8.37 -0.40
C THR A 105 -3.87 -7.31 -0.09
N ARG A 106 -4.60 -7.47 1.02
CA ARG A 106 -5.63 -6.52 1.48
C ARG A 106 -5.14 -5.50 2.51
N TRP A 107 -4.02 -5.79 3.15
CA TRP A 107 -3.46 -5.05 4.30
C TRP A 107 -1.97 -4.84 4.12
N LEU A 108 -1.38 -3.90 4.85
CA LEU A 108 0.07 -3.82 4.91
C LEU A 108 0.60 -5.07 5.64
N SER A 109 1.62 -5.73 5.09
CA SER A 109 2.29 -6.86 5.72
C SER A 109 3.79 -6.80 5.53
N GLN A 110 4.53 -7.52 6.36
CA GLN A 110 6.00 -7.52 6.32
C GLN A 110 6.56 -8.93 6.50
N LEU A 111 7.72 -9.20 5.89
CA LEU A 111 8.56 -10.33 6.28
C LEU A 111 10.02 -9.90 6.39
N ARG A 112 10.79 -10.63 7.20
CA ARG A 112 12.24 -10.49 7.26
C ARG A 112 12.90 -11.71 6.66
N LEU A 113 13.67 -11.49 5.61
CA LEU A 113 14.56 -12.48 5.02
C LEU A 113 16.00 -12.17 5.44
N THR A 114 16.66 -13.15 6.04
CA THR A 114 18.06 -13.03 6.44
C THR A 114 18.93 -13.80 5.46
N ILE A 115 19.87 -13.11 4.82
CA ILE A 115 20.79 -13.67 3.84
C ILE A 115 22.19 -13.67 4.46
N GLU A 116 22.75 -14.87 4.63
CA GLU A 116 24.16 -15.04 4.99
C GLU A 116 24.99 -15.27 3.73
N PHE A 117 26.11 -14.55 3.61
CA PHE A 117 26.95 -14.58 2.43
C PHE A 117 28.43 -14.41 2.79
N ARG A 118 29.31 -14.86 1.90
CA ARG A 118 30.75 -14.60 1.99
C ARG A 118 31.04 -13.15 1.57
N PRO A 119 31.56 -12.30 2.47
CA PRO A 119 31.87 -10.91 2.14
C PRO A 119 33.01 -10.81 1.12
N GLN A 120 33.01 -9.70 0.38
CA GLN A 120 34.08 -9.35 -0.56
C GLN A 120 35.05 -8.37 0.09
N GLY A 121 36.36 -8.58 -0.09
CA GLY A 121 37.39 -7.70 0.47
C GLY A 121 37.79 -8.02 1.92
N LEU A 122 38.98 -7.55 2.31
CA LEU A 122 39.59 -7.81 3.62
C LEU A 122 38.86 -7.08 4.76
N LEU A 123 38.38 -5.86 4.52
CA LEU A 123 37.67 -5.04 5.52
C LEU A 123 36.30 -5.63 5.91
N ASP A 124 35.51 -6.11 4.96
CA ASP A 124 34.20 -6.72 5.26
C ASP A 124 34.34 -8.09 5.96
N ARG A 125 35.45 -8.80 5.71
CA ARG A 125 35.82 -10.01 6.45
C ARG A 125 36.19 -9.70 7.90
N LEU A 126 36.92 -8.61 8.14
CA LEU A 126 37.33 -8.18 9.49
C LEU A 126 36.16 -7.62 10.31
N THR A 127 35.19 -6.98 9.67
CA THR A 127 33.99 -6.44 10.34
C THR A 127 32.88 -7.48 10.57
N GLY A 128 33.05 -8.70 10.06
CA GLY A 128 32.06 -9.78 10.24
C GLY A 128 30.72 -9.53 9.52
N ARG A 129 30.69 -8.63 8.53
CA ARG A 129 29.48 -8.29 7.75
C ARG A 129 29.16 -9.40 6.74
N ASN A 130 28.78 -10.55 7.26
CA ASN A 130 28.43 -11.75 6.50
C ASN A 130 26.91 -12.00 6.45
N ARG A 131 26.10 -11.08 6.99
CA ARG A 131 24.66 -11.20 7.10
C ARG A 131 23.98 -9.91 6.67
N LEU A 132 22.85 -10.02 6.01
CA LEU A 132 21.98 -8.91 5.60
C LEU A 132 20.53 -9.27 5.94
N HIS A 133 19.82 -8.38 6.61
CA HIS A 133 18.37 -8.45 6.74
C HIS A 133 17.73 -7.70 5.57
N VAL A 134 16.80 -8.36 4.89
CA VAL A 134 15.93 -7.75 3.87
C VAL A 134 14.51 -7.77 4.42
N ASP A 135 14.06 -6.61 4.89
CA ASP A 135 12.71 -6.39 5.38
C ASP A 135 11.82 -6.04 4.19
N ILE A 136 11.04 -7.02 3.69
CA ILE A 136 10.13 -6.82 2.57
C ILE A 136 8.80 -6.35 3.12
N VAL A 137 8.40 -5.13 2.78
CA VAL A 137 7.13 -4.52 3.17
C VAL A 137 6.18 -4.54 1.98
N ASP A 138 5.10 -5.30 2.13
CA ASP A 138 4.05 -5.47 1.14
C ASP A 138 2.85 -4.55 1.48
N TYR A 139 2.48 -3.64 0.57
CA TYR A 139 1.29 -2.78 0.80
C TYR A 139 0.49 -2.52 -0.49
N PRO A 140 -0.84 -2.32 -0.41
CA PRO A 140 -1.70 -2.11 -1.58
C PRO A 140 -1.23 -0.93 -2.46
N GLY A 141 -1.17 -1.10 -3.78
CA GLY A 141 -0.75 -0.01 -4.67
C GLY A 141 -1.78 1.11 -4.77
N GLU A 142 -3.05 0.79 -4.54
CA GLU A 142 -4.15 1.75 -4.45
C GLU A 142 -3.85 2.83 -3.41
N TRP A 143 -3.07 2.51 -2.38
CA TRP A 143 -2.70 3.46 -1.35
C TRP A 143 -1.75 4.57 -1.82
N LEU A 144 -1.04 4.36 -2.93
CA LEU A 144 -0.22 5.40 -3.55
C LEU A 144 -1.06 6.42 -4.34
N LEU A 145 -2.27 6.02 -4.76
CA LEU A 145 -3.20 6.91 -5.47
C LEU A 145 -3.70 8.05 -4.59
N ASP A 146 -3.56 7.91 -3.26
CA ASP A 146 -3.91 8.95 -2.30
C ASP A 146 -2.86 10.05 -2.16
N LEU A 147 -1.61 9.81 -2.58
CA LEU A 147 -0.53 10.79 -2.40
C LEU A 147 -0.80 12.13 -3.10
N PRO A 148 -1.33 12.17 -4.34
CA PRO A 148 -1.73 13.42 -4.98
C PRO A 148 -2.74 14.24 -4.17
N LEU A 149 -3.59 13.61 -3.34
CA LEU A 149 -4.60 14.32 -2.53
C LEU A 149 -3.95 15.28 -1.52
N LEU A 150 -2.70 15.03 -1.11
CA LEU A 150 -1.97 15.93 -0.21
C LEU A 150 -1.78 17.33 -0.79
N HIS A 151 -1.79 17.44 -2.12
CA HIS A 151 -1.57 18.69 -2.86
C HIS A 151 -2.84 19.27 -3.48
N LEU A 152 -4.00 18.65 -3.24
CA LEU A 152 -5.28 19.12 -3.76
C LEU A 152 -6.14 19.72 -2.65
N THR A 153 -6.87 20.78 -3.02
CA THR A 153 -8.03 21.20 -2.25
C THR A 153 -9.19 20.23 -2.47
N TYR A 154 -10.17 20.24 -1.56
CA TYR A 154 -11.38 19.45 -1.72
C TYR A 154 -12.13 19.79 -3.01
N ALA A 155 -12.13 21.07 -3.41
CA ALA A 155 -12.78 21.52 -4.64
C ALA A 155 -12.10 20.97 -5.89
N GLU A 156 -10.77 21.02 -5.96
CA GLU A 156 -9.99 20.47 -7.08
C GLU A 156 -10.18 18.96 -7.20
N TRP A 157 -10.08 18.23 -6.09
CA TRP A 157 -10.34 16.80 -6.07
C TRP A 157 -11.78 16.49 -6.53
N SER A 158 -12.77 17.25 -6.05
CA SER A 158 -14.16 17.05 -6.43
C SER A 158 -14.40 17.23 -7.93
N GLN A 159 -13.84 18.29 -8.52
CA GLN A 159 -13.94 18.53 -9.96
C GLN A 159 -13.33 17.38 -10.78
N ARG A 160 -12.13 16.89 -10.38
CA ARG A 160 -11.46 15.78 -11.05
C ARG A 160 -12.27 14.48 -10.96
N ALA A 161 -12.70 14.11 -9.76
CA ALA A 161 -13.47 12.88 -9.53
C ALA A 161 -14.82 12.89 -10.26
N VAL A 162 -15.53 14.04 -10.23
CA VAL A 162 -16.79 14.22 -10.97
C VAL A 162 -16.56 14.16 -12.49
N GLY A 163 -15.51 14.81 -12.99
CA GLY A 163 -15.13 14.77 -14.40
C GLY A 163 -14.89 13.34 -14.89
N HIS A 164 -14.11 12.57 -14.12
CA HIS A 164 -13.85 11.16 -14.40
C HIS A 164 -15.14 10.32 -14.41
N ALA A 165 -15.98 10.44 -13.38
CA ALA A 165 -17.26 9.73 -13.32
C ALA A 165 -18.19 10.07 -14.48
N ARG A 166 -18.21 11.34 -14.94
CA ARG A 166 -18.98 11.76 -16.12
C ARG A 166 -18.48 11.10 -17.40
N GLY A 167 -17.17 10.91 -17.54
CA GLY A 167 -16.57 10.14 -18.65
C GLY A 167 -16.94 8.66 -18.61
N MET A 168 -17.05 8.09 -17.41
CA MET A 168 -17.34 6.67 -17.20
C MET A 168 -18.83 6.32 -17.20
N LYS A 169 -19.75 7.29 -17.01
CA LYS A 169 -21.19 7.05 -16.77
C LYS A 169 -21.92 6.18 -17.79
N ARG A 170 -21.43 6.11 -19.03
CA ARG A 170 -22.00 5.26 -20.09
C ARG A 170 -21.57 3.79 -19.96
N ARG A 171 -20.37 3.55 -19.42
CA ARG A 171 -19.76 2.22 -19.27
C ARG A 171 -20.04 1.63 -17.89
N ILE A 172 -20.07 2.47 -16.85
CA ILE A 172 -20.18 2.07 -15.46
C ILE A 172 -21.51 2.60 -14.89
N PRO A 173 -22.56 1.76 -14.75
CA PRO A 173 -23.87 2.19 -14.24
C PRO A 173 -23.82 2.79 -12.83
N GLU A 174 -22.89 2.33 -11.98
CA GLU A 174 -22.65 2.86 -10.63
C GLU A 174 -22.24 4.33 -10.67
N ALA A 175 -21.45 4.73 -11.68
CA ALA A 175 -21.07 6.13 -11.87
C ALA A 175 -22.29 6.99 -12.18
N ALA A 176 -23.18 6.52 -13.06
CA ALA A 176 -24.42 7.21 -13.39
C ALA A 176 -25.35 7.31 -12.17
N ARG A 177 -25.48 6.23 -11.39
CA ARG A 177 -26.27 6.20 -10.15
C ARG A 177 -25.77 7.19 -9.12
N TRP A 178 -24.46 7.22 -8.89
CA TRP A 178 -23.84 8.19 -7.98
C TRP A 178 -24.06 9.63 -8.46
N LEU A 179 -23.79 9.94 -9.74
CA LEU A 179 -24.00 11.28 -10.28
C LEU A 179 -25.45 11.76 -10.16
N ALA A 180 -26.43 10.90 -10.47
CA ALA A 180 -27.85 11.22 -10.36
C ALA A 180 -28.29 11.46 -8.90
N PHE A 181 -27.63 10.81 -7.94
CA PHE A 181 -27.84 11.10 -6.51
C PHE A 181 -27.24 12.46 -6.13
N MET A 182 -26.02 12.75 -6.59
CA MET A 182 -25.35 14.01 -6.30
C MET A 182 -26.07 15.24 -6.87
N GLU A 183 -26.79 15.11 -7.99
CA GLU A 183 -27.63 16.18 -8.55
C GLU A 183 -28.76 16.63 -7.61
N LYS A 184 -29.11 15.81 -6.61
CA LYS A 184 -30.14 16.12 -5.59
C LYS A 184 -29.57 16.76 -4.33
N ILE A 185 -28.25 16.91 -4.23
CA ILE A 185 -27.56 17.53 -3.10
C ILE A 185 -27.21 18.96 -3.47
N VAL A 186 -27.67 19.92 -2.68
CA VAL A 186 -27.21 21.31 -2.78
C VAL A 186 -26.00 21.48 -1.86
N PRO A 187 -24.79 21.73 -2.36
CA PRO A 187 -23.57 21.72 -1.54
C PRO A 187 -23.61 22.62 -0.29
N ASP A 188 -24.29 23.76 -0.40
CA ASP A 188 -24.32 24.79 0.64
C ASP A 188 -25.60 24.77 1.50
N GLU A 189 -26.46 23.76 1.35
CA GLU A 189 -27.60 23.50 2.25
C GLU A 189 -27.16 22.70 3.49
N ALA A 190 -27.99 22.71 4.54
CA ALA A 190 -27.71 21.98 5.79
C ALA A 190 -27.51 20.48 5.56
N ALA A 191 -26.40 19.95 6.06
CA ALA A 191 -26.03 18.54 5.88
C ALA A 191 -26.94 17.59 6.67
N ALA A 192 -27.45 16.55 6.00
CA ALA A 192 -28.06 15.39 6.63
C ALA A 192 -27.08 14.21 6.60
N GLU A 193 -26.70 13.71 7.77
CA GLU A 193 -25.72 12.61 7.92
C GLU A 193 -26.11 11.36 7.10
N ALA A 194 -27.39 10.99 7.10
CA ALA A 194 -27.90 9.85 6.35
C ALA A 194 -27.63 9.98 4.84
N ARG A 195 -27.81 11.18 4.26
CA ARG A 195 -27.51 11.45 2.84
C ARG A 195 -26.01 11.41 2.55
N VAL A 196 -25.18 11.85 3.49
CA VAL A 196 -23.71 11.79 3.37
C VAL A 196 -23.24 10.33 3.33
N VAL A 197 -23.78 9.49 4.21
CA VAL A 197 -23.48 8.05 4.25
C VAL A 197 -23.90 7.37 2.95
N GLU A 198 -25.11 7.67 2.45
CA GLU A 198 -25.61 7.14 1.18
C GLU A 198 -24.75 7.60 -0.01
N ALA A 199 -24.39 8.89 -0.08
CA ALA A 199 -23.52 9.43 -1.10
C ALA A 199 -22.14 8.75 -1.12
N ALA A 200 -21.53 8.57 0.05
CA ALA A 200 -20.25 7.89 0.20
C ALA A 200 -20.34 6.41 -0.21
N LYS A 201 -21.43 5.72 0.14
CA LYS A 201 -21.67 4.32 -0.26
C LYS A 201 -21.79 4.20 -1.78
N LEU A 202 -22.56 5.07 -2.43
CA LEU A 202 -22.72 5.09 -3.89
C LEU A 202 -21.38 5.41 -4.59
N PHE A 203 -20.60 6.34 -4.04
CA PHE A 203 -19.28 6.66 -4.58
C PHE A 203 -18.30 5.49 -4.45
N LYS A 204 -18.27 4.80 -3.30
CA LYS A 204 -17.46 3.57 -3.11
C LYS A 204 -17.87 2.48 -4.09
N ALA A 205 -19.18 2.25 -4.27
CA ALA A 205 -19.68 1.28 -5.23
C ALA A 205 -19.22 1.61 -6.66
N TYR A 206 -19.23 2.89 -7.04
CA TYR A 206 -18.65 3.35 -8.28
C TYR A 206 -17.15 3.05 -8.40
N LEU A 207 -16.35 3.35 -7.38
CA LEU A 207 -14.92 3.05 -7.40
C LEU A 207 -14.65 1.55 -7.54
N HIS A 208 -15.40 0.70 -6.82
CA HIS A 208 -15.29 -0.76 -6.95
C HIS A 208 -15.64 -1.24 -8.36
N ALA A 209 -16.76 -0.78 -8.92
CA ALA A 209 -17.15 -1.14 -10.28
C ALA A 209 -16.12 -0.66 -11.33
N ALA A 210 -15.51 0.51 -11.10
CA ALA A 210 -14.43 0.99 -11.94
C ALA A 210 -13.15 0.15 -11.80
N ARG A 211 -12.84 -0.36 -10.60
CA ARG A 211 -11.69 -1.25 -10.39
C ARG A 211 -11.87 -2.61 -11.06
N ASP A 212 -13.08 -3.14 -11.02
CA ASP A 212 -13.40 -4.48 -11.53
C ASP A 212 -13.66 -4.50 -13.04
N ASP A 213 -13.82 -3.33 -13.66
CA ASP A 213 -13.90 -3.19 -15.11
C ASP A 213 -12.52 -3.44 -15.75
N GLU A 214 -12.39 -4.53 -16.50
CA GLU A 214 -11.14 -4.97 -17.16
C GLU A 214 -10.51 -3.92 -18.10
N ARG A 215 -11.31 -2.94 -18.53
CA ARG A 215 -10.88 -1.83 -19.40
C ARG A 215 -10.38 -0.60 -18.62
N THR A 216 -10.45 -0.62 -17.30
CA THR A 216 -9.99 0.44 -16.41
C THR A 216 -8.76 -0.05 -15.68
N LEU A 217 -7.62 0.62 -15.89
CA LEU A 217 -6.33 0.17 -15.33
C LEU A 217 -5.83 1.03 -14.19
N SER A 218 -6.41 2.21 -14.03
CA SER A 218 -6.12 3.09 -12.91
C SER A 218 -7.42 3.43 -12.21
N THR A 219 -7.46 3.16 -10.91
CA THR A 219 -8.57 3.59 -10.06
C THR A 219 -8.36 5.02 -9.61
N GLN A 220 -9.45 5.74 -9.38
CA GLN A 220 -9.38 7.09 -8.84
C GLN A 220 -9.22 7.04 -7.32
N PRO A 221 -8.51 8.01 -6.71
CA PRO A 221 -8.53 8.18 -5.27
C PRO A 221 -9.94 8.48 -4.75
N PRO A 222 -10.26 8.08 -3.50
CA PRO A 222 -9.30 7.62 -2.50
C PRO A 222 -9.02 6.12 -2.53
N GLY A 223 -7.75 5.73 -2.42
CA GLY A 223 -7.32 4.33 -2.46
C GLY A 223 -7.90 3.49 -1.31
N ARG A 224 -8.02 4.07 -0.11
CA ARG A 224 -8.62 3.37 1.04
C ARG A 224 -10.13 3.16 0.92
N PHE A 225 -10.78 3.72 -0.10
CA PHE A 225 -12.18 3.40 -0.35
C PHE A 225 -12.33 2.01 -0.97
N LEU A 226 -11.30 1.56 -1.71
CA LEU A 226 -11.23 0.23 -2.31
C LEU A 226 -10.58 -0.79 -1.36
N MET A 227 -9.56 -0.34 -0.64
CA MET A 227 -8.74 -1.16 0.25
C MET A 227 -8.68 -0.49 1.63
N PRO A 228 -9.77 -0.58 2.43
CA PRO A 228 -9.90 0.19 3.67
C PRO A 228 -8.90 -0.21 4.75
N GLY A 229 -8.42 -1.46 4.72
CA GLY A 229 -7.59 -1.98 5.79
C GLY A 229 -8.24 -1.76 7.15
N ASP A 230 -7.47 -1.33 8.14
CA ASP A 230 -7.92 -1.18 9.54
C ASP A 230 -8.97 -0.07 9.73
N LEU A 231 -9.27 0.68 8.67
CA LEU A 231 -10.26 1.76 8.66
C LEU A 231 -11.63 1.30 8.14
N GLU A 232 -11.85 0.00 7.96
CA GLU A 232 -13.15 -0.51 7.56
C GLU A 232 -14.25 -0.06 8.53
N GLY A 233 -15.32 0.54 8.01
CA GLY A 233 -16.38 1.14 8.83
C GLY A 233 -16.04 2.47 9.51
N ALA A 234 -14.81 2.97 9.41
CA ALA A 234 -14.42 4.22 10.07
C ALA A 234 -15.13 5.44 9.45
N PRO A 235 -15.58 6.42 10.27
CA PRO A 235 -16.19 7.67 9.79
C PRO A 235 -15.27 8.48 8.86
N ALA A 236 -13.95 8.31 8.99
CA ALA A 236 -12.95 8.91 8.11
C ALA A 236 -13.11 8.48 6.63
N LEU A 237 -13.79 7.37 6.36
CA LEU A 237 -14.10 6.89 5.01
C LEU A 237 -15.53 7.23 4.57
N THR A 238 -16.21 8.15 5.25
CA THR A 238 -17.61 8.49 4.97
C THR A 238 -17.70 9.90 4.37
N PHE A 239 -17.10 10.09 3.19
CA PHE A 239 -17.22 11.31 2.41
C PHE A 239 -17.23 10.99 0.92
N CYS A 240 -17.60 11.95 0.08
CA CYS A 240 -17.54 11.83 -1.37
C CYS A 240 -17.29 13.21 -2.01
N PRO A 241 -16.95 13.26 -3.31
CA PRO A 241 -16.82 14.53 -4.01
C PRO A 241 -18.18 15.19 -4.23
N LEU A 242 -18.23 16.51 -4.25
CA LEU A 242 -19.45 17.30 -4.50
C LEU A 242 -19.47 17.88 -5.92
N LEU A 243 -20.67 18.13 -6.45
CA LEU A 243 -20.86 18.89 -7.69
C LEU A 243 -20.66 20.39 -7.39
N LEU A 244 -19.41 20.84 -7.43
CA LEU A 244 -19.05 22.23 -7.15
C LEU A 244 -18.90 23.04 -8.44
N ALA A 245 -19.57 24.21 -8.50
CA ALA A 245 -19.46 25.13 -9.64
C ALA A 245 -18.14 25.91 -9.64
N ALA A 246 -17.62 26.24 -8.45
CA ALA A 246 -16.36 26.94 -8.25
C ALA A 246 -15.81 26.63 -6.86
N ASP A 247 -14.53 26.96 -6.69
CA ASP A 247 -13.93 27.04 -5.36
C ASP A 247 -14.56 28.19 -4.56
N GLY A 248 -14.67 28.03 -3.25
CA GLY A 248 -15.35 29.01 -2.41
C GLY A 248 -15.58 28.54 -0.99
N ARG A 249 -15.81 29.50 -0.09
CA ARG A 249 -15.98 29.26 1.34
C ARG A 249 -17.26 28.47 1.62
N ALA A 250 -17.13 27.36 2.33
CA ALA A 250 -18.27 26.56 2.76
C ALA A 250 -19.19 27.31 3.74
N VAL A 251 -20.49 27.16 3.52
CA VAL A 251 -21.52 27.57 4.48
C VAL A 251 -21.45 26.67 5.71
N ARG A 252 -21.57 27.26 6.90
CA ARG A 252 -21.47 26.51 8.15
C ARG A 252 -22.60 25.48 8.26
N ARG A 253 -22.27 24.27 8.70
CA ARG A 253 -23.13 23.07 8.79
C ARG A 253 -23.65 22.56 7.45
N SER A 254 -23.04 22.97 6.32
CA SER A 254 -23.43 22.49 5.00
C SER A 254 -22.80 21.15 4.62
N TYR A 255 -23.30 20.53 3.55
CA TYR A 255 -22.65 19.35 2.96
C TYR A 255 -21.20 19.66 2.57
N ARG A 256 -20.94 20.84 2.00
CA ARG A 256 -19.59 21.27 1.63
C ARG A 256 -18.66 21.28 2.84
N GLU A 257 -19.02 21.95 3.92
CA GLU A 257 -18.18 22.02 5.12
C GLU A 257 -17.92 20.62 5.70
N MET A 258 -18.97 19.78 5.77
CA MET A 258 -18.84 18.44 6.31
C MET A 258 -17.92 17.54 5.48
N MET A 259 -18.09 17.53 4.14
CA MET A 259 -17.29 16.70 3.24
C MET A 259 -15.85 17.19 3.16
N GLU A 260 -15.64 18.50 3.08
CA GLU A 260 -14.32 19.12 3.07
C GLU A 260 -13.55 18.82 4.37
N ARG A 261 -14.20 18.95 5.53
CA ARG A 261 -13.61 18.59 6.82
C ARG A 261 -13.22 17.11 6.86
N ARG A 262 -14.06 16.20 6.36
CA ARG A 262 -13.76 14.74 6.33
C ARG A 262 -12.62 14.43 5.37
N PHE A 263 -12.56 15.09 4.22
CA PHE A 263 -11.45 14.99 3.27
C PHE A 263 -10.12 15.45 3.89
N GLU A 264 -10.09 16.60 4.56
CA GLU A 264 -8.89 17.07 5.25
C GLU A 264 -8.50 16.16 6.43
N SER A 265 -9.48 15.63 7.15
CA SER A 265 -9.24 14.60 8.19
C SER A 265 -8.64 13.34 7.60
N TYR A 266 -9.12 12.88 6.44
CA TYR A 266 -8.57 11.74 5.73
C TYR A 266 -7.12 11.98 5.31
N LYS A 267 -6.81 13.14 4.74
CA LYS A 267 -5.42 13.54 4.43
C LYS A 267 -4.55 13.51 5.68
N ALA A 268 -5.00 14.11 6.78
CA ALA A 268 -4.23 14.27 8.00
C ALA A 268 -4.03 12.97 8.79
N GLN A 269 -5.04 12.12 8.87
CA GLN A 269 -5.07 10.95 9.75
C GLN A 269 -4.81 9.62 9.02
N VAL A 270 -4.97 9.58 7.69
CA VAL A 270 -4.80 8.36 6.90
C VAL A 270 -3.62 8.48 5.95
N VAL A 271 -3.63 9.50 5.08
CA VAL A 271 -2.62 9.61 4.01
C VAL A 271 -1.26 10.01 4.56
N LYS A 272 -1.20 11.07 5.39
CA LYS A 272 0.08 11.56 5.97
C LYS A 272 0.76 10.53 6.88
N PRO A 273 0.07 9.86 7.83
CA PRO A 273 0.72 8.87 8.69
C PRO A 273 1.24 7.69 7.90
N PHE A 274 0.47 7.18 6.92
CA PHE A 274 0.96 6.11 6.05
C PHE A 274 2.26 6.49 5.33
N PHE A 275 2.32 7.69 4.76
CA PHE A 275 3.52 8.17 4.08
C PHE A 275 4.71 8.30 5.04
N ARG A 276 4.50 8.89 6.22
CA ARG A 276 5.57 9.10 7.21
C ARG A 276 6.06 7.80 7.86
N ASP A 277 5.15 6.93 8.25
CA ASP A 277 5.45 5.79 9.14
C ASP A 277 5.89 4.56 8.36
N HIS A 278 5.47 4.42 7.10
CA HIS A 278 5.86 3.29 6.25
C HIS A 278 6.71 3.75 5.07
N PHE A 279 6.18 4.65 4.24
CA PHE A 279 6.81 4.97 2.96
C PHE A 279 8.16 5.70 3.11
N ALA A 280 8.25 6.70 3.99
CA ALA A 280 9.47 7.45 4.24
C ALA A 280 10.58 6.61 4.92
N ARG A 281 10.24 5.43 5.44
CA ARG A 281 11.20 4.50 6.06
C ARG A 281 11.73 3.43 5.09
N LEU A 282 11.30 3.45 3.83
CA LEU A 282 11.75 2.50 2.82
C LEU A 282 13.11 2.94 2.26
N ASP A 283 14.06 2.00 2.18
CA ASP A 283 15.35 2.24 1.56
C ASP A 283 15.28 2.08 0.05
N ARG A 284 14.45 1.15 -0.43
CA ARG A 284 14.27 0.80 -1.84
C ARG A 284 12.81 0.48 -2.12
N GLN A 285 12.38 0.71 -3.36
CA GLN A 285 11.01 0.46 -3.79
C GLN A 285 10.98 -0.35 -5.08
N ILE A 286 10.09 -1.34 -5.14
CA ILE A 286 9.67 -2.03 -6.35
C ILE A 286 8.20 -1.69 -6.60
N VAL A 287 7.90 -1.20 -7.81
CA VAL A 287 6.53 -0.95 -8.29
C VAL A 287 6.25 -1.90 -9.44
N LEU A 288 5.37 -2.87 -9.21
CA LEU A 288 4.94 -3.83 -10.22
C LEU A 288 3.83 -3.22 -11.08
N VAL A 289 3.95 -3.40 -12.39
CA VAL A 289 3.03 -2.86 -13.38
C VAL A 289 2.69 -3.96 -14.37
N ASP A 290 1.40 -4.28 -14.51
CA ASP A 290 0.93 -5.16 -15.57
C ASP A 290 0.81 -4.40 -16.89
N ALA A 291 1.91 -4.38 -17.65
CA ALA A 291 1.95 -3.74 -18.95
C ALA A 291 1.12 -4.49 -20.01
N LEU A 292 0.91 -5.79 -19.87
CA LEU A 292 0.15 -6.58 -20.85
C LEU A 292 -1.35 -6.29 -20.74
N ALA A 293 -1.88 -6.21 -19.52
CA ALA A 293 -3.23 -5.71 -19.29
C ALA A 293 -3.40 -4.30 -19.87
N ALA A 294 -2.36 -3.46 -19.76
CA ALA A 294 -2.37 -2.12 -20.35
C ALA A 294 -2.43 -2.06 -21.86
N VAL A 295 -1.65 -2.89 -22.53
CA VAL A 295 -1.69 -2.99 -23.99
C VAL A 295 -3.03 -3.55 -24.45
N ASN A 296 -3.55 -4.58 -23.77
CA ASN A 296 -4.83 -5.22 -24.11
C ASN A 296 -6.04 -4.29 -23.89
N GLY A 297 -5.98 -3.41 -22.89
CA GLY A 297 -7.00 -2.39 -22.62
C GLY A 297 -7.05 -1.26 -23.67
N GLY A 298 -6.07 -1.19 -24.56
CA GLY A 298 -5.99 -0.20 -25.63
C GLY A 298 -5.51 1.18 -25.16
N ARG A 299 -5.59 2.17 -26.06
CA ARG A 299 -4.96 3.50 -25.86
C ARG A 299 -5.40 4.21 -24.58
N THR A 300 -6.71 4.24 -24.31
CA THR A 300 -7.26 4.90 -23.12
C THR A 300 -6.64 4.34 -21.85
N ALA A 301 -6.55 3.01 -21.76
CA ALA A 301 -6.07 2.32 -20.60
C ALA A 301 -4.56 2.55 -20.39
N LEU A 302 -3.79 2.59 -21.48
CA LEU A 302 -2.38 2.95 -21.44
C LEU A 302 -2.14 4.41 -20.99
N ASP A 303 -2.97 5.34 -21.48
CA ASP A 303 -2.90 6.75 -21.09
C ASP A 303 -3.24 6.94 -19.59
N GLU A 304 -4.23 6.20 -19.08
CA GLU A 304 -4.59 6.16 -17.64
C GLU A 304 -3.44 5.63 -16.78
N LEU A 305 -2.83 4.50 -17.18
CA LEU A 305 -1.68 3.94 -16.46
C LEU A 305 -0.50 4.92 -16.45
N LYS A 306 -0.21 5.57 -17.60
CA LYS A 306 0.84 6.58 -17.71
C LYS A 306 0.57 7.77 -16.78
N GLN A 307 -0.66 8.24 -16.72
CA GLN A 307 -1.04 9.33 -15.82
C GLN A 307 -0.86 8.92 -14.36
N ALA A 308 -1.39 7.77 -13.96
CA ALA A 308 -1.26 7.25 -12.60
C ALA A 308 0.20 7.12 -12.17
N MET A 309 1.03 6.51 -13.02
CA MET A 309 2.47 6.39 -12.78
C MET A 309 3.15 7.76 -12.68
N THR A 310 2.76 8.73 -13.51
CA THR A 310 3.32 10.09 -13.45
C THR A 310 2.98 10.78 -12.13
N GLU A 311 1.74 10.67 -11.67
CA GLU A 311 1.29 11.27 -10.41
C GLU A 311 1.95 10.60 -9.20
N ILE A 312 2.06 9.27 -9.22
CA ILE A 312 2.76 8.51 -8.19
C ILE A 312 4.24 8.89 -8.17
N LEU A 313 4.94 8.87 -9.31
CA LEU A 313 6.37 9.20 -9.40
C LEU A 313 6.69 10.64 -8.99
N ARG A 314 5.74 11.58 -9.13
CA ARG A 314 5.91 12.93 -8.57
C ARG A 314 6.00 12.92 -7.05
N ALA A 315 5.26 12.04 -6.36
CA ALA A 315 5.35 11.90 -4.91
C ALA A 315 6.68 11.27 -4.45
N PHE A 316 7.45 10.65 -5.36
CA PHE A 316 8.81 10.16 -5.10
C PHE A 316 9.90 11.20 -5.39
N ARG A 317 9.56 12.38 -5.93
CA ARG A 317 10.53 13.45 -6.17
C ARG A 317 10.50 14.43 -4.98
N PRO A 318 11.61 14.59 -4.25
CA PRO A 318 11.68 15.48 -3.08
C PRO A 318 11.51 16.95 -3.44
#